data_AF-A0A814YLX6-F1
#
_entry.id   AF-A0A814YLX6-F1
#
_cell.length_a   1.000
_cell.length_b   1.000
_cell.length_c   1.000
_cell.angle_alpha   90.00
_cell.angle_beta   90.00
_cell.angle_gamma   90.00
#
_symmetry.space_group_name_H-M   'P 1'
#
loop_
_entity.id
_entity.type
_entity.pdbx_description
1 polymer ?
#
loop_
_entity_poly.entity_id
_entity_poly.type
_entity_poly.pdbx_seq_one_letter_code
_entity_poly.pdbx_strand_id
1 'polypeptide(L)'
;MMNGYYMNNERELNEARGIINQMNVDDLKKLMNNDNEVTKLVQNLSSIQQLETIRESLKENIKSLAMRNLDKEPTLIHEKEKLAELHEKLGKMREEYRSIRGQYDDQTGETNPEMIYILLQTAAADLERATEQTAEDFFYGEKSEEEVTEFERRFIEDRKRAHELKIKAEKFNELMQVSQSTSGLNFNQHIRSSGYR
;
A
#
# COMPACT_ATOMS: atom_id res chain seq x y z
N MET A 1 0.48 37.75 32.65
CA MET A 1 1.84 37.20 32.92
C MET A 1 2.86 38.27 33.34
N MET A 2 2.47 39.53 33.61
CA MET A 2 3.39 40.62 33.97
C MET A 2 3.63 40.78 35.49
N ASN A 3 2.88 40.10 36.36
CA ASN A 3 2.96 40.26 37.82
C ASN A 3 4.08 39.45 38.50
N GLY A 4 4.68 38.46 37.82
CA GLY A 4 5.72 37.61 38.42
C GLY A 4 7.08 38.29 38.53
N TYR A 5 7.42 39.16 37.59
CA TYR A 5 8.72 39.84 37.56
C TYR A 5 8.85 40.97 38.59
N TYR A 6 7.77 41.66 38.93
CA TYR A 6 7.79 42.77 39.91
C TYR A 6 7.81 42.28 41.37
N MET A 7 7.14 41.16 41.67
CA MET A 7 7.13 40.57 43.02
C MET A 7 8.48 39.93 43.40
N ASN A 8 9.23 39.46 42.39
CA ASN A 8 10.58 38.94 42.57
C ASN A 8 11.54 40.06 42.97
N ASN A 9 11.55 41.18 42.24
CA ASN A 9 12.46 42.30 42.50
C ASN A 9 12.36 42.84 43.94
N GLU A 10 11.16 42.93 44.51
CA GLU A 10 10.97 43.43 45.87
C GLU A 10 11.47 42.43 46.93
N ARG A 11 11.28 41.13 46.68
CA ARG A 11 11.80 40.05 47.53
C ARG A 11 13.34 39.99 47.50
N GLU A 12 13.92 40.11 46.31
CA GLU A 12 15.38 40.12 46.11
C GLU A 12 16.03 41.36 46.72
N LEU A 13 15.40 42.53 46.61
CA LEU A 13 15.81 43.76 47.29
C LEU A 13 15.75 43.62 48.81
N ASN A 14 14.71 42.97 49.34
CA ASN A 14 14.57 42.74 50.77
C ASN A 14 15.58 41.72 51.30
N GLU A 15 15.90 40.68 50.52
CA GLU A 15 16.96 39.71 50.83
C GLU A 15 18.34 40.39 50.83
N ALA A 16 18.65 41.17 49.79
CA ALA A 16 19.90 41.93 49.71
C ALA A 16 20.04 42.94 50.87
N ARG A 17 18.96 43.68 51.19
CA ARG A 17 18.93 44.59 52.35
C ARG A 17 19.14 43.84 53.67
N GLY A 18 18.52 42.67 53.82
CA GLY A 18 18.69 41.81 54.99
C GLY A 18 20.16 41.39 55.19
N ILE A 19 20.83 40.98 54.12
CA ILE A 19 22.24 40.58 54.15
C ILE A 19 23.14 41.79 54.45
N ILE A 20 22.93 42.93 53.78
CA ILE A 20 23.72 44.16 53.96
C ILE A 20 23.61 44.69 55.40
N ASN A 21 22.42 44.65 56.01
CA ASN A 21 22.21 45.11 57.38
C ASN A 21 22.91 44.25 58.45
N GLN A 22 23.34 43.03 58.10
CA GLN A 22 24.06 42.13 59.00
C GLN A 22 25.59 42.19 58.83
N MET A 23 26.09 42.96 57.85
CA MET A 23 27.53 43.10 57.61
C MET A 23 28.18 44.11 58.57
N ASN A 24 29.46 43.88 58.89
CA ASN A 24 30.25 44.84 59.68
C ASN A 24 30.73 46.03 58.82
N VAL A 25 31.23 47.08 59.48
CA VAL A 25 31.66 48.33 58.81
C VAL A 25 32.82 48.11 57.83
N ASP A 26 33.71 47.17 58.09
CA ASP A 26 34.86 46.89 57.21
C ASP A 26 34.42 46.16 55.94
N ASP A 27 33.45 45.25 56.05
CA ASP A 27 32.87 44.52 54.91
C ASP A 27 31.95 45.43 54.08
N LEU A 28 31.21 46.35 54.71
CA LEU A 28 30.47 47.41 54.00
C LEU A 28 31.41 48.36 53.25
N LYS A 29 32.55 48.73 53.83
CA LYS A 29 33.58 49.52 53.13
C LYS A 29 34.19 48.76 51.95
N LYS A 30 34.41 47.45 52.07
CA LYS A 30 34.86 46.62 50.94
C LYS A 30 33.79 46.55 49.85
N LEU A 31 32.52 46.38 50.22
CA LEU A 31 31.40 46.36 49.29
C LEU A 31 31.26 47.69 48.53
N MET A 32 31.40 48.82 49.24
CA MET A 32 31.31 50.16 48.65
C MET A 32 32.47 50.49 47.70
N ASN A 33 33.65 49.92 47.93
CA ASN A 33 34.87 50.23 47.18
C ASN A 33 35.23 49.17 46.12
N ASN A 34 34.46 48.08 46.00
CA ASN A 34 34.75 46.99 45.07
C ASN A 34 33.48 46.40 44.44
N ASP A 35 33.22 46.73 43.18
CA ASP A 35 32.07 46.25 42.41
C ASP A 35 32.04 44.71 42.25
N ASN A 36 33.19 44.03 42.36
CA ASN A 36 33.21 42.56 42.33
C ASN A 36 32.59 41.97 43.60
N GLU A 37 32.70 42.64 44.75
CA GLU A 37 32.07 42.18 45.99
C GLU A 37 30.56 42.39 45.95
N VAL A 38 30.09 43.48 45.32
CA VAL A 38 28.67 43.70 45.01
C VAL A 38 28.16 42.60 44.07
N THR A 39 28.93 42.25 43.04
CA THR A 39 28.56 41.19 42.09
C THR A 39 28.48 39.82 42.76
N LYS A 40 29.41 39.49 43.66
CA LYS A 40 29.37 38.26 44.46
C LYS A 40 28.16 38.22 45.39
N LEU A 41 27.83 39.34 46.05
CA LEU A 41 26.63 39.45 46.88
C LEU A 41 25.38 39.15 46.06
N VAL A 42 25.26 39.75 44.87
CA VAL A 42 24.14 39.53 43.95
C VAL A 42 24.08 38.07 43.48
N GLN A 43 25.22 37.47 43.12
CA GLN A 43 25.31 36.04 42.75
C GLN A 43 24.92 35.09 43.89
N ASN A 44 25.09 35.52 45.14
CA ASN A 44 24.72 34.75 46.32
C ASN A 44 23.25 34.88 46.72
N LEU A 45 22.46 35.75 46.07
CA LEU A 45 21.02 35.82 46.31
C LEU A 45 20.33 34.52 45.91
N SER A 46 19.39 34.07 46.74
CA SER A 46 18.71 32.78 46.56
C SER A 46 18.03 32.64 45.19
N SER A 47 17.39 33.71 44.69
CA SER A 47 16.78 33.74 43.36
C SER A 47 17.80 33.51 42.23
N ILE A 48 18.98 34.12 42.31
CA ILE A 48 20.01 33.98 41.27
C ILE A 48 20.62 32.59 41.29
N GLN A 49 20.88 32.03 42.47
CA GLN A 49 21.34 30.65 42.61
C GLN A 49 20.32 29.64 42.09
N GLN A 50 19.03 29.86 42.33
CA GLN A 50 17.96 29.04 41.78
C GLN A 50 17.91 29.12 40.25
N LEU A 51 18.02 30.33 39.68
CA LEU A 51 18.07 30.52 38.23
C LEU A 51 19.30 29.85 37.60
N GLU A 52 20.47 29.95 38.23
CA GLU A 52 21.69 29.26 37.79
C GLU A 52 21.53 27.74 37.84
N THR A 53 20.89 27.21 38.89
CA THR A 53 20.59 25.78 39.02
C THR A 53 19.63 25.30 37.93
N ILE A 54 18.56 26.06 37.66
CA ILE A 54 17.61 25.76 36.57
C ILE A 54 18.33 25.81 35.22
N ARG A 55 19.17 26.82 35.00
CA ARG A 55 19.93 26.98 33.76
C ARG A 55 20.85 25.78 33.53
N GLU A 56 21.55 25.33 34.56
CA GLU A 56 22.46 24.18 34.44
C GLU A 56 21.70 22.86 34.21
N SER A 57 20.60 22.65 34.94
CA SER A 57 19.67 21.55 34.70
C SER A 57 19.14 21.54 33.25
N LEU A 58 18.75 22.69 32.71
CA LEU A 58 18.30 22.80 31.32
C LEU A 58 19.43 22.48 30.33
N LYS A 59 20.67 22.94 30.59
CA LYS A 59 21.81 22.58 29.75
C LYS A 59 22.06 21.08 29.74
N GLU A 60 22.03 20.44 30.91
CA GLU A 60 22.17 18.99 31.01
C GLU A 60 21.06 18.25 30.26
N ASN A 61 19.82 18.72 30.39
CA ASN A 61 18.68 18.16 29.66
C ASN A 61 18.82 18.30 28.14
N ILE A 62 19.20 19.48 27.66
CA ILE A 62 19.45 19.73 26.23
C ILE A 62 20.58 18.82 25.74
N LYS A 63 21.66 18.70 26.50
CA LYS A 63 22.80 17.82 26.16
C LYS A 63 22.37 16.36 26.07
N SER A 64 21.61 15.86 27.06
CA SER A 64 21.06 14.49 27.05
C SER A 64 20.14 14.25 25.85
N LEU A 65 19.28 15.21 25.52
CA LEU A 65 18.39 15.13 24.36
C LEU A 65 19.17 15.12 23.04
N ALA A 66 20.17 16.00 22.91
CA ALA A 66 21.01 16.07 21.72
C ALA A 66 21.79 14.76 21.51
N MET A 67 22.36 14.20 22.58
CA MET A 67 23.05 12.90 22.53
C MET A 67 22.10 11.79 22.10
N ARG A 68 20.91 11.68 22.70
CA ARG A 68 19.91 10.68 22.29
C ARG A 68 19.44 10.86 20.85
N ASN A 69 19.37 12.08 20.34
CA ASN A 69 19.03 12.33 18.96
C ASN A 69 20.15 11.87 18.02
N LEU A 70 21.41 12.18 18.34
CA LEU A 70 22.59 11.72 17.60
C LEU A 70 22.69 10.18 17.59
N ASP A 71 22.40 9.52 18.71
CA ASP A 71 22.42 8.05 18.79
C ASP A 71 21.33 7.39 17.93
N LYS A 72 20.18 8.06 17.76
CA LYS A 72 19.04 7.55 16.99
C LYS A 72 19.18 7.78 15.48
N GLU A 73 19.86 8.85 15.08
CA GLU A 73 20.07 9.22 13.69
C GLU A 73 20.58 8.06 12.81
N PRO A 74 21.65 7.31 13.15
CA PRO A 74 22.15 6.23 12.30
C PRO A 74 21.12 5.11 12.11
N THR A 75 20.38 4.77 13.17
CA THR A 75 19.34 3.73 13.09
C THR A 75 18.19 4.16 12.19
N LEU A 76 17.79 5.44 12.29
CA LEU A 76 16.72 6.00 11.47
C LEU A 76 17.12 6.06 9.99
N ILE A 77 18.36 6.46 9.71
CA ILE A 77 18.91 6.47 8.34
C ILE A 77 18.91 5.05 7.77
N HIS A 78 19.43 4.08 8.52
CA HIS A 78 19.48 2.68 8.08
C HIS A 78 18.09 2.10 7.75
N GLU A 79 17.11 2.28 8.64
CA GLU A 79 15.75 1.79 8.41
C GLU A 79 15.07 2.52 7.24
N LYS A 80 15.36 3.81 7.04
CA LYS A 80 14.85 4.56 5.88
C LYS A 80 15.43 4.06 4.57
N GLU A 81 16.72 3.76 4.52
CA GLU A 81 17.39 3.17 3.36
C GLU A 81 16.80 1.79 3.04
N LYS A 82 16.70 0.92 4.05
CA LYS A 82 16.09 -0.41 3.92
C LYS A 82 14.64 -0.34 3.43
N LEU A 83 13.85 0.63 3.92
CA LEU A 83 12.49 0.84 3.45
C LEU A 83 12.46 1.28 1.98
N ALA A 84 13.37 2.17 1.57
CA ALA A 84 13.49 2.60 0.18
C ALA A 84 13.85 1.43 -0.74
N GLU A 85 14.81 0.59 -0.36
CA GLU A 85 15.18 -0.62 -1.09
C GLU A 85 14.01 -1.61 -1.22
N LEU A 86 13.29 -1.85 -0.13
CA LEU A 86 12.13 -2.75 -0.12
C LEU A 86 11.02 -2.23 -1.04
N HIS A 87 10.78 -0.91 -1.00
CA HIS A 87 9.80 -0.26 -1.85
C HIS A 87 10.18 -0.34 -3.33
N GLU A 88 11.46 -0.14 -3.66
CA GLU A 88 11.96 -0.31 -5.03
C GLU A 88 11.79 -1.76 -5.51
N LYS A 89 12.16 -2.74 -4.68
CA LYS A 89 11.99 -4.17 -5.00
C LYS A 89 10.52 -4.52 -5.23
N LEU A 90 9.63 -4.04 -4.37
CA LEU A 90 8.18 -4.21 -4.52
C LEU A 90 7.68 -3.59 -5.83
N GLY A 91 8.16 -2.38 -6.17
CA GLY A 91 7.85 -1.72 -7.43
C GLY A 91 8.23 -2.58 -8.62
N LYS A 92 9.46 -3.10 -8.67
CA LYS A 92 9.94 -4.00 -9.74
C LYS A 92 9.07 -5.26 -9.85
N MET A 93 8.81 -5.93 -8.73
CA MET A 93 8.01 -7.16 -8.70
C MET A 93 6.56 -6.92 -9.13
N ARG A 94 5.99 -5.74 -8.82
CA ARG A 94 4.65 -5.35 -9.26
C ARG A 94 4.59 -5.13 -10.76
N GLU A 95 5.58 -4.47 -11.35
CA GLU A 95 5.63 -4.27 -12.81
C GLU A 95 5.87 -5.60 -13.53
N GLU A 96 6.72 -6.47 -13.01
CA GLU A 96 6.92 -7.83 -13.53
C GLU A 96 5.61 -8.64 -13.48
N TYR A 97 4.92 -8.64 -12.34
CA TYR A 97 3.61 -9.28 -12.21
C TYR A 97 2.60 -8.72 -13.21
N ARG A 98 2.52 -7.39 -13.36
CA ARG A 98 1.61 -6.76 -14.34
C ARG A 98 1.93 -7.17 -15.77
N SER A 99 3.21 -7.25 -16.13
CA SER A 99 3.64 -7.71 -17.46
C SER A 99 3.25 -9.15 -17.72
N ILE A 100 3.55 -10.06 -16.78
CA ILE A 100 3.19 -11.48 -16.88
C ILE A 100 1.67 -11.64 -16.93
N ARG A 101 0.95 -10.89 -16.10
CA ARG A 101 -0.51 -10.91 -16.08
C ARG A 101 -1.11 -10.40 -17.39
N GLY A 102 -0.56 -9.33 -17.96
CA GLY A 102 -0.97 -8.82 -19.27
C GLY A 102 -0.79 -9.87 -20.36
N GLN A 103 0.38 -10.51 -20.43
CA GLN A 103 0.63 -11.60 -21.39
C GLN A 103 -0.33 -12.78 -21.20
N TYR A 104 -0.63 -13.14 -19.95
CA TYR A 104 -1.59 -14.19 -19.64
C TYR A 104 -3.02 -13.79 -20.05
N ASP A 105 -3.44 -12.56 -19.76
CA ASP A 105 -4.77 -12.05 -20.12
C ASP A 105 -4.90 -11.88 -21.65
N ASP A 106 -3.83 -11.56 -22.38
CA ASP A 106 -3.82 -11.54 -23.85
C ASP A 106 -4.00 -12.96 -24.42
N GLN A 107 -3.25 -13.94 -23.91
CA GLN A 107 -3.36 -15.34 -24.33
C GLN A 107 -4.71 -15.97 -23.98
N THR A 108 -5.27 -15.65 -22.80
CA THR A 108 -6.55 -16.19 -22.34
C THR A 108 -7.75 -15.39 -22.85
N GLY A 109 -7.57 -14.11 -23.17
CA GLY A 109 -8.59 -13.25 -23.76
C GLY A 109 -9.01 -13.72 -25.16
N GLU A 110 -8.06 -14.21 -25.97
CA GLU A 110 -8.34 -14.85 -27.25
C GLU A 110 -9.06 -16.21 -27.12
N THR A 111 -9.00 -16.84 -25.94
CA THR A 111 -9.51 -18.19 -25.67
C THR A 111 -10.47 -18.25 -24.49
N ASN A 112 -11.25 -17.19 -24.28
CA ASN A 112 -12.32 -17.21 -23.27
C ASN A 112 -13.28 -18.38 -23.59
N PRO A 113 -13.56 -19.30 -22.64
CA PRO A 113 -14.51 -20.39 -22.82
C PRO A 113 -15.84 -19.93 -23.43
N GLU A 114 -16.38 -18.78 -23.00
CA GLU A 114 -17.62 -18.24 -23.56
C GLU A 114 -17.50 -17.92 -25.06
N MET A 115 -16.36 -17.36 -25.48
CA MET A 115 -16.08 -17.10 -26.89
C MET A 115 -15.98 -18.41 -27.69
N ILE A 116 -15.31 -19.43 -27.14
CA ILE A 116 -15.21 -20.76 -27.77
C ILE A 116 -16.59 -21.39 -27.95
N TYR A 117 -17.47 -21.25 -26.96
CA TYR A 117 -18.86 -21.72 -27.04
C TYR A 117 -19.64 -21.02 -28.15
N ILE A 118 -19.57 -19.69 -28.22
CA ILE A 118 -20.23 -18.89 -29.28
C ILE A 118 -19.69 -19.28 -30.66
N LEU A 119 -18.38 -19.46 -30.81
CA LEU A 119 -17.76 -19.89 -32.08
C LEU A 119 -18.25 -21.27 -32.51
N LEU A 120 -18.36 -22.23 -31.58
CA LEU A 120 -18.90 -23.56 -31.86
C LEU A 120 -20.36 -23.51 -32.30
N GLN A 121 -21.19 -22.72 -31.62
CA GLN A 121 -22.59 -22.51 -32.01
C GLN A 121 -22.71 -21.87 -33.39
N THR A 122 -21.91 -20.84 -33.66
CA THR A 122 -21.92 -20.12 -34.94
C THR A 122 -21.53 -21.05 -36.08
N ALA A 123 -20.44 -21.81 -35.91
CA ALA A 123 -20.00 -22.80 -36.91
C ALA A 123 -21.03 -23.91 -37.14
N ALA A 124 -21.73 -24.37 -36.09
CA ALA A 124 -22.82 -25.33 -36.22
C ALA A 124 -24.00 -24.74 -37.02
N ALA A 125 -24.43 -23.52 -36.69
CA ALA A 125 -25.52 -22.83 -37.38
C ALA A 125 -25.19 -22.52 -38.85
N ASP A 126 -23.94 -22.16 -39.15
CA ASP A 126 -23.49 -21.89 -40.52
C ASP A 126 -23.45 -23.17 -41.36
N LEU A 127 -23.00 -24.29 -40.81
CA LEU A 127 -23.08 -25.59 -41.48
C LEU A 127 -24.52 -26.07 -41.65
N GLU A 128 -25.40 -25.91 -40.64
CA GLU A 128 -26.83 -26.21 -40.79
C GLU A 128 -27.44 -25.40 -41.93
N ARG A 129 -27.15 -24.10 -42.01
CA ARG A 129 -27.60 -23.24 -43.12
C ARG A 129 -27.03 -23.69 -44.47
N ALA A 130 -25.75 -24.02 -44.55
CA ALA A 130 -25.12 -24.50 -45.78
C ALA A 130 -25.72 -25.83 -46.26
N THR A 131 -26.05 -26.73 -45.33
CA THR A 131 -26.73 -27.99 -45.66
C THR A 131 -28.16 -27.76 -46.14
N GLU A 132 -28.88 -26.77 -45.58
CA GLU A 132 -30.20 -26.38 -46.06
C GLU A 132 -30.14 -25.83 -47.49
N GLN A 133 -29.18 -24.92 -47.76
CA GLN A 133 -28.92 -24.41 -49.11
C GLN A 133 -28.59 -25.54 -50.09
N THR A 134 -27.75 -26.49 -49.69
CA THR A 134 -27.38 -27.65 -50.52
C THR A 134 -28.58 -28.53 -50.83
N ALA A 135 -29.50 -28.70 -49.87
CA ALA A 135 -30.75 -29.42 -50.09
C ALA A 135 -31.69 -28.66 -51.04
N GLU A 136 -31.85 -27.34 -50.86
CA GLU A 136 -32.64 -26.50 -51.76
C GLU A 136 -32.09 -26.56 -53.19
N ASP A 137 -30.78 -26.39 -53.38
CA ASP A 137 -30.08 -26.43 -54.67
C ASP A 137 -30.23 -27.79 -55.38
N PHE A 138 -30.37 -28.87 -54.61
CA PHE A 138 -30.62 -30.21 -55.14
C PHE A 138 -32.03 -30.33 -55.76
N PHE A 139 -33.05 -29.63 -55.23
CA PHE A 139 -34.41 -29.68 -55.76
C PHE A 139 -34.62 -28.87 -57.06
N TYR A 140 -33.63 -28.10 -57.51
CA TYR A 140 -33.71 -27.33 -58.76
C TYR A 140 -33.12 -28.08 -59.97
N GLY A 141 -33.96 -28.35 -60.98
CA GLY A 141 -33.57 -28.93 -62.26
C GLY A 141 -33.55 -30.47 -62.28
N GLU A 142 -33.40 -31.06 -63.48
CA GLU A 142 -33.17 -32.50 -63.61
C GLU A 142 -31.73 -32.84 -63.19
N LYS A 143 -31.56 -33.92 -62.41
CA LYS A 143 -30.26 -34.36 -61.90
C LYS A 143 -29.87 -35.69 -62.51
N SER A 144 -28.59 -35.84 -62.84
CA SER A 144 -27.99 -37.12 -63.20
C SER A 144 -27.80 -38.01 -61.97
N GLU A 145 -27.66 -39.32 -62.18
CA GLU A 145 -27.40 -40.31 -61.11
C GLU A 145 -26.08 -40.03 -60.35
N GLU A 146 -25.09 -39.48 -61.05
CA GLU A 146 -23.80 -39.06 -60.47
C GLU A 146 -23.97 -37.86 -59.53
N GLU A 147 -24.78 -36.86 -59.91
CA GLU A 147 -25.08 -35.68 -59.07
C GLU A 147 -25.89 -36.05 -57.83
N VAL A 148 -26.79 -37.03 -57.93
CA VAL A 148 -27.55 -37.55 -56.78
C VAL A 148 -26.62 -38.22 -55.77
N THR A 149 -25.70 -39.07 -56.25
CA THR A 149 -24.76 -39.79 -55.39
C THR A 149 -23.80 -38.83 -54.67
N GLU A 150 -23.31 -37.82 -55.38
CA GLU A 150 -22.41 -36.82 -54.78
C GLU A 150 -23.15 -35.90 -53.80
N PHE A 151 -24.41 -35.54 -54.08
CA PHE A 151 -25.26 -34.82 -53.12
C PHE A 151 -25.45 -35.64 -51.84
N GLU A 152 -25.84 -36.91 -51.95
CA GLU A 152 -26.07 -37.78 -50.79
C GLU A 152 -24.82 -37.85 -49.90
N ARG A 153 -23.65 -38.08 -50.53
CA ARG A 153 -22.37 -38.14 -49.82
C ARG A 153 -22.07 -36.85 -49.06
N ARG A 154 -22.13 -35.70 -49.74
CA ARG A 154 -21.79 -34.39 -49.15
C ARG A 154 -22.80 -33.96 -48.10
N PHE A 155 -24.09 -34.11 -48.38
CA PHE A 155 -25.16 -33.71 -47.47
C PHE A 155 -25.10 -34.49 -46.15
N ILE A 156 -24.88 -35.82 -46.21
CA ILE A 156 -24.73 -36.65 -45.01
C ILE A 156 -23.47 -36.25 -44.22
N GLU A 157 -22.34 -36.03 -44.91
CA GLU A 157 -21.08 -35.64 -44.29
C GLU A 157 -21.20 -34.29 -43.56
N ASP A 158 -21.78 -33.28 -44.22
CA ASP A 158 -21.93 -31.93 -43.68
C ASP A 158 -23.00 -31.87 -42.57
N ARG A 159 -24.13 -32.60 -42.70
CA ARG A 159 -25.14 -32.70 -41.63
C ARG A 159 -24.59 -33.40 -40.39
N LYS A 160 -23.82 -34.47 -40.58
CA LYS A 160 -23.15 -35.14 -39.47
C LYS A 160 -22.21 -34.18 -38.75
N ARG A 161 -21.40 -33.41 -39.49
CA ARG A 161 -20.49 -32.42 -38.92
C ARG A 161 -21.21 -31.31 -38.16
N ALA A 162 -22.33 -30.82 -38.69
CA ALA A 162 -23.18 -29.82 -38.02
C ALA A 162 -23.70 -30.33 -36.66
N HIS A 163 -24.25 -31.55 -36.63
CA HIS A 163 -24.72 -32.18 -35.40
C HIS A 163 -23.59 -32.45 -34.40
N GLU A 164 -22.41 -32.89 -34.87
CA GLU A 164 -21.25 -33.07 -34.01
C GLU A 164 -20.82 -31.76 -33.32
N LEU A 165 -20.79 -30.64 -34.05
CA LEU A 165 -20.46 -29.33 -33.49
C LEU A 165 -21.50 -28.86 -32.47
N LYS A 166 -22.79 -29.08 -32.76
CA LYS A 166 -23.89 -28.77 -31.84
C LYS A 166 -23.78 -29.54 -30.53
N ILE A 167 -23.55 -30.86 -30.60
CA ILE A 167 -23.35 -31.70 -29.42
C ILE A 167 -22.09 -31.27 -28.65
N LYS A 168 -21.01 -30.94 -29.35
CA LYS A 168 -19.80 -30.41 -28.71
C LYS A 168 -20.05 -29.10 -27.98
N ALA A 169 -20.82 -28.18 -28.58
CA ALA A 169 -21.22 -26.93 -27.93
C ALA A 169 -22.06 -27.18 -26.67
N GLU A 170 -23.07 -28.04 -26.75
CA GLU A 170 -23.92 -28.42 -25.60
C GLU A 170 -23.11 -29.02 -24.46
N LYS A 171 -22.22 -29.99 -24.77
CA LYS A 171 -21.35 -30.62 -23.76
C LYS A 171 -20.35 -29.65 -23.16
N PHE A 172 -19.82 -28.74 -23.97
CA PHE A 172 -18.93 -27.70 -23.49
C PHE A 172 -19.64 -26.75 -22.51
N ASN A 173 -20.87 -26.34 -22.80
CA ASN A 173 -21.70 -25.53 -21.89
C ASN A 173 -22.03 -26.27 -20.57
N GLU A 174 -22.36 -27.57 -20.63
CA GLU A 174 -22.55 -28.39 -19.43
C GLU A 174 -21.30 -28.37 -18.52
N LEU A 175 -20.11 -28.56 -19.11
CA LEU A 175 -18.85 -28.51 -18.36
C LEU A 175 -18.58 -27.14 -17.75
N MET A 176 -18.88 -26.05 -18.49
CA MET A 176 -18.75 -24.69 -17.96
C MET A 176 -19.65 -24.46 -16.75
N GLN A 177 -20.92 -24.87 -16.79
CA GLN A 177 -21.86 -24.72 -15.68
C GLN A 177 -21.44 -25.53 -14.43
N VAL A 178 -20.91 -26.74 -14.61
CA VAL A 178 -20.38 -27.57 -13.51
C VAL A 178 -19.15 -26.92 -12.86
N SER A 179 -18.24 -26.35 -13.66
CA SER A 179 -17.03 -25.67 -13.17
C SER A 179 -17.32 -24.40 -12.35
N GLN A 180 -18.34 -23.64 -12.75
CA GLN A 180 -18.79 -22.45 -12.00
C GLN A 180 -19.42 -22.84 -10.66
N SER A 181 -20.18 -23.94 -10.64
CA SER A 181 -20.83 -24.47 -9.45
C SER A 181 -19.82 -24.99 -8.40
N THR A 182 -18.68 -25.52 -8.84
CA THR A 182 -17.60 -26.02 -7.96
C THR A 182 -16.63 -24.93 -7.49
N SER A 183 -16.40 -23.89 -8.30
CA SER A 183 -15.49 -22.78 -7.95
C SER A 183 -16.03 -21.88 -6.83
N GLY A 184 -17.37 -21.75 -6.70
CA GLY A 184 -18.02 -21.02 -5.61
C GLY A 184 -17.80 -21.61 -4.21
N LEU A 185 -17.36 -22.87 -4.11
CA LEU A 185 -17.13 -23.56 -2.82
C LEU A 185 -15.68 -23.42 -2.30
N ASN A 186 -14.70 -23.14 -3.16
CA ASN A 186 -13.28 -23.21 -2.80
C ASN A 186 -12.64 -21.87 -2.39
N PHE A 187 -13.20 -20.73 -2.79
CA PHE A 187 -12.58 -19.42 -2.50
C PHE A 187 -12.72 -18.98 -1.02
N ASN A 188 -13.72 -19.51 -0.30
CA ASN A 188 -14.00 -19.11 1.09
C ASN A 188 -13.13 -19.83 2.15
N GLN A 189 -12.34 -20.85 1.79
CA GLN A 189 -11.52 -21.58 2.75
C GLN A 189 -10.08 -21.07 2.88
N HIS A 190 -9.52 -20.40 1.87
CA HIS A 190 -8.13 -19.93 1.93
C HIS A 190 -7.92 -18.58 2.64
N ILE A 191 -8.95 -17.72 2.74
CA ILE A 191 -8.83 -16.44 3.46
C ILE A 191 -8.89 -16.64 4.99
N ARG A 192 -9.53 -17.72 5.47
CA ARG A 192 -9.71 -17.95 6.92
C ARG A 192 -8.52 -18.59 7.64
N SER A 193 -7.53 -19.12 6.92
CA SER A 193 -6.38 -19.80 7.54
C SER A 193 -5.11 -18.96 7.64
N SER A 194 -5.10 -17.71 7.12
CA SER A 194 -3.90 -16.84 7.13
C SER A 194 -3.96 -15.72 8.19
N GLY A 195 -5.08 -15.57 8.89
CA GLY A 195 -5.16 -14.73 10.08
C GLY A 195 -5.13 -15.62 11.32
N TYR A 196 -4.16 -15.41 12.20
CA TYR A 196 -3.91 -16.04 13.51
C TYR A 196 -2.74 -17.04 13.55
N ARG A 197 -1.52 -16.48 13.68
CA ARG A 197 -0.70 -16.60 14.89
C ARG A 197 0.51 -15.68 14.82
#